data_AF-A0A2V7Y399-F1
#
_entry.id   AF-A0A2V7Y399-F1
#
_cell.length_a   1.000
_cell.length_b   1.000
_cell.length_c   1.000
_cell.angle_alpha   90.00
_cell.angle_beta   90.00
_cell.angle_gamma   90.00
#
_symmetry.space_group_name_H-M   'P 1'
#
loop_
_entity.id
_entity.type
_entity.pdbx_description
1 polymer ?
#
loop_
_entity_poly.entity_id
_entity_poly.type
_entity_poly.pdbx_seq_one_letter_code
_entity_poly.pdbx_strand_id
1 'polypeptide(L)'
;MQNRPAATLSLDYKVSAGEGRVRVLVAYDDEAGRTRTSTLEVTGGDPAGDWTPWTGDLLALRPKPARLKEVRIVSEGGTVLLDNVALTLR
;
A
#
# COMPACT_ATOMS: atom_id res chain seq x y z
N MET A 1 -0.10 24.07 16.42
CA MET A 1 -0.10 22.64 16.07
C MET A 1 0.94 22.45 14.97
N GLN A 2 1.99 21.66 15.20
CA GLN A 2 2.91 21.28 14.11
C GLN A 2 2.19 20.29 13.20
N ASN A 3 2.08 20.59 11.91
CA ASN A 3 1.64 19.61 10.92
C ASN A 3 2.63 18.44 10.96
N ARG A 4 2.17 17.27 11.42
CA ARG A 4 2.96 16.05 11.31
C ARG A 4 2.99 15.67 9.83
N PRO A 5 4.16 15.31 9.28
CA PRO A 5 4.22 14.81 7.92
C PRO A 5 3.30 13.59 7.79
N ALA A 6 2.55 13.52 6.70
CA ALA A 6 1.67 12.42 6.38
C ALA A 6 2.02 11.87 5.00
N ALA A 7 2.12 10.54 4.89
CA ALA A 7 2.20 9.86 3.60
C ALA A 7 1.18 8.73 3.59
N THR A 8 0.10 8.91 2.85
CA THR A 8 -1.04 7.98 2.83
C THR A 8 -1.28 7.49 1.41
N LEU A 9 -1.37 6.17 1.24
CA LEU A 9 -1.85 5.56 0.00
C LEU A 9 -3.30 5.12 0.22
N SER A 10 -4.19 5.52 -0.68
CA SER A 10 -5.54 4.98 -0.78
C SER A 10 -5.77 4.37 -2.15
N LEU A 11 -6.62 3.34 -2.20
CA LEU A 11 -7.05 2.69 -3.44
C LEU A 11 -8.37 1.94 -3.17
N ASP A 12 -9.18 1.79 -4.20
CA ASP A 12 -10.27 0.83 -4.23
C ASP A 12 -9.82 -0.39 -5.02
N TYR A 13 -10.15 -1.58 -4.54
CA TYR A 13 -9.82 -2.82 -5.24
C TYR A 13 -11.06 -3.71 -5.38
N LYS A 14 -11.03 -4.57 -6.40
CA LYS A 14 -12.01 -5.64 -6.59
C LYS A 14 -11.33 -6.87 -7.18
N VAL A 15 -11.52 -8.03 -6.55
CA VAL A 15 -11.24 -9.31 -7.22
C VAL A 15 -12.44 -9.62 -8.11
N SER A 16 -12.23 -9.59 -9.43
CA SER A 16 -13.30 -9.78 -10.42
C SER A 16 -13.45 -11.22 -10.91
N ALA A 17 -12.38 -12.02 -10.80
CA ALA A 17 -12.39 -13.43 -11.15
C ALA A 17 -11.22 -14.19 -10.49
N GLY A 18 -11.44 -15.45 -10.12
CA GLY A 18 -10.44 -16.29 -9.45
C GLY A 18 -10.09 -15.85 -8.03
N GLU A 19 -9.10 -16.50 -7.42
CA GLU A 19 -8.48 -16.04 -6.18
C GLU A 19 -7.38 -15.02 -6.52
N GLY A 20 -7.56 -13.77 -6.08
CA GLY A 20 -6.66 -12.66 -6.37
C GLY A 20 -6.07 -12.04 -5.10
N ARG A 21 -4.87 -11.49 -5.21
CA ARG A 21 -4.18 -10.81 -4.12
C ARG A 21 -3.70 -9.44 -4.56
N VAL A 22 -3.77 -8.47 -3.66
CA VAL A 22 -3.16 -7.15 -3.81
C VAL A 22 -2.20 -6.91 -2.64
N ARG A 23 -1.01 -6.43 -2.97
CA ARG A 23 0.02 -6.05 -2.01
C ARG A 23 0.58 -4.68 -2.35
N VAL A 24 0.93 -3.92 -1.32
CA VAL A 24 1.68 -2.68 -1.47
C VAL A 24 3.10 -2.92 -0.96
N LEU A 25 4.07 -2.86 -1.86
CA LEU A 25 5.49 -2.92 -1.54
C LEU A 25 6.04 -1.50 -1.40
N VAL A 26 6.65 -1.19 -0.26
CA VAL A 26 7.20 0.13 0.05
C VAL A 26 8.70 0.00 0.27
N ALA A 27 9.49 0.69 -0.55
CA ALA A 27 10.92 0.85 -0.31
C ALA A 27 11.19 2.23 0.32
N TYR A 28 12.03 2.27 1.35
CA TYR A 28 12.33 3.49 2.09
C TYR A 28 13.70 3.45 2.75
N ASP A 29 14.25 4.61 3.12
CA ASP A 29 15.35 4.69 4.07
C ASP A 29 14.78 4.92 5.48
N ASP A 30 15.25 4.16 6.46
CA ASP A 30 14.89 4.34 7.87
C ASP A 30 15.65 5.54 8.50
N GLU A 31 15.27 5.94 9.72
CA GLU A 31 15.93 7.05 10.43
C GLU A 31 17.44 6.82 10.69
N ALA A 32 17.92 5.58 10.59
CA ALA A 32 19.35 5.26 10.66
C ALA A 32 20.05 5.26 9.27
N GLY A 33 19.35 5.68 8.21
CA GLY A 33 19.88 5.75 6.85
C GLY A 33 19.97 4.40 6.13
N ARG A 34 19.36 3.33 6.66
CA ARG A 34 19.39 2.00 6.02
C ARG A 34 18.21 1.86 5.08
N THR A 35 18.45 1.31 3.89
CA THR A 35 17.38 0.95 2.97
C THR A 35 16.60 -0.26 3.47
N ARG A 36 15.27 -0.15 3.43
CA ARG A 36 14.29 -1.12 3.89
C ARG A 36 13.23 -1.34 2.82
N THR A 37 12.58 -2.49 2.91
CA THR A 37 11.37 -2.82 2.18
C THR A 37 10.32 -3.33 3.15
N SER A 38 9.08 -2.91 2.98
CA SER A 38 7.93 -3.42 3.73
C SER A 38 6.80 -3.80 2.77
N THR A 39 6.08 -4.85 3.10
CA THR A 39 4.87 -5.27 2.39
C THR A 39 3.67 -4.98 3.27
N LEU A 40 2.73 -4.20 2.76
CA LEU A 40 1.40 -4.07 3.33
C LEU A 40 0.47 -5.01 2.57
N GLU A 41 -0.18 -5.91 3.31
CA GLU A 41 -1.21 -6.76 2.75
C GLU A 41 -2.49 -5.95 2.59
N VAL A 42 -3.00 -5.87 1.35
CA VAL A 42 -4.29 -5.24 1.05
C VAL A 42 -5.38 -6.30 1.07
N THR A 43 -5.12 -7.45 0.42
CA THR A 43 -6.00 -8.63 0.43
C THR A 43 -5.26 -9.93 0.64
N GLY A 44 -5.95 -10.88 1.27
CA GLY A 44 -5.42 -12.17 1.69
C GLY A 44 -5.95 -13.37 0.89
N GLY A 45 -5.85 -13.35 -0.44
CA GLY A 45 -6.32 -14.45 -1.28
C GLY A 45 -7.83 -14.49 -1.40
N ASP A 46 -8.42 -13.34 -1.67
CA ASP A 46 -9.86 -13.18 -1.68
C ASP A 46 -10.46 -13.80 -2.96
N PRO A 47 -11.63 -14.47 -2.87
CA PRO A 47 -12.40 -14.84 -4.04
C PRO A 47 -13.00 -13.58 -4.70
N ALA A 48 -13.66 -13.77 -5.86
CA ALA A 48 -14.36 -12.68 -6.50
C ALA A 48 -15.40 -12.02 -5.57
N GLY A 49 -15.45 -10.69 -5.58
CA GLY A 49 -16.27 -9.92 -4.64
C GLY A 49 -16.55 -8.50 -5.11
N ASP A 50 -17.03 -7.67 -4.19
CA ASP A 50 -17.37 -6.27 -4.44
C ASP A 50 -16.16 -5.33 -4.32
N TRP A 51 -16.35 -4.08 -4.75
CA TRP A 51 -15.36 -3.03 -4.57
C TRP A 51 -15.14 -2.73 -3.09
N THR A 52 -13.88 -2.73 -2.67
CA THR A 52 -13.49 -2.50 -1.29
C THR A 52 -12.47 -1.36 -1.21
N PRO A 53 -12.71 -0.32 -0.39
CA PRO A 53 -11.74 0.74 -0.16
C PRO A 53 -10.64 0.28 0.79
N TRP A 54 -9.41 0.71 0.52
CA TRP A 54 -8.26 0.50 1.39
C TRP A 54 -7.45 1.79 1.57
N THR A 55 -6.88 1.97 2.76
CA THR A 55 -5.99 3.10 3.07
C THR A 55 -4.87 2.65 3.99
N GLY A 56 -3.63 3.02 3.66
CA GLY A 56 -2.44 2.73 4.47
C GLY A 56 -1.62 3.98 4.78
N ASP A 57 -1.21 4.13 6.04
CA ASP A 57 -0.22 5.13 6.46
C ASP A 57 1.20 4.58 6.26
N LEU A 58 1.91 5.13 5.28
CA LEU A 58 3.25 4.70 4.92
C LEU A 58 4.31 5.15 5.94
N LEU A 59 4.02 6.15 6.78
CA LEU A 59 4.94 6.59 7.85
C LEU A 59 4.74 5.82 9.16
N ALA A 60 3.67 5.03 9.26
CA ALA A 60 3.44 4.13 10.38
C ALA A 60 4.27 2.84 10.32
N LEU A 61 5.02 2.60 9.24
CA LEU A 61 5.89 1.44 9.09
C LEU A 61 6.96 1.35 10.20
N ARG A 62 7.47 0.14 10.42
CA ARG A 62 8.53 -0.15 11.38
C ARG A 62 9.61 -1.00 10.72
N PRO A 63 10.90 -0.60 10.78
CA PRO A 63 11.43 0.67 11.31
C PRO A 63 10.81 1.92 10.66
N LYS A 64 10.81 3.05 11.39
CA LYS A 64 10.14 4.27 10.92
C LYS A 64 10.83 4.82 9.66
N PRO A 65 10.08 5.11 8.58
CA PRO A 65 10.65 5.73 7.39
C PRO A 65 11.09 7.16 7.64
N ALA A 66 12.28 7.51 7.17
CA ALA A 66 12.77 8.88 7.04
C ALA A 66 12.58 9.42 5.60
N ARG A 67 12.69 8.54 4.59
CA ARG A 67 12.48 8.89 3.18
C ARG A 67 11.83 7.74 2.41
N LEU A 68 10.66 7.97 1.85
CA LEU A 68 10.05 7.02 0.89
C LEU A 68 10.81 7.08 -0.43
N LYS A 69 11.13 5.90 -0.99
CA LYS A 69 11.80 5.75 -2.28
C LYS A 69 10.86 5.25 -3.35
N GLU A 70 10.02 4.29 -3.00
CA GLU A 70 9.16 3.63 -3.96
C GLU A 70 7.92 3.07 -3.28
N VAL A 71 6.79 3.12 -3.99
CA VAL A 71 5.54 2.46 -3.62
C VAL A 71 5.06 1.70 -4.85
N ARG A 72 4.97 0.37 -4.75
CA ARG A 72 4.48 -0.51 -5.83
C ARG A 72 3.22 -1.21 -5.37
N ILE A 73 2.17 -1.16 -6.18
CA ILE A 73 0.97 -1.98 -6.02
C ILE A 73 1.15 -3.18 -6.92
N VAL A 74 1.06 -4.38 -6.34
CA VAL A 74 1.25 -5.64 -7.05
C VAL A 74 0.00 -6.47 -6.89
N SER A 75 -0.58 -6.91 -8.02
CA SER A 75 -1.64 -7.90 -8.05
C SER A 75 -1.09 -9.27 -8.44
N GLU A 76 -1.47 -10.31 -7.71
CA GLU A 76 -1.05 -11.69 -7.96
C GLU A 76 -2.27 -12.62 -8.02
N GLY A 77 -2.31 -13.52 -9.01
CA GLY A 77 -3.43 -14.44 -9.21
C GLY A 77 -4.73 -13.75 -9.61
N GLY A 78 -5.67 -14.54 -10.14
CA GLY A 78 -6.99 -14.06 -10.54
C GLY A 78 -6.96 -12.85 -11.48
N THR A 79 -8.04 -12.08 -11.46
CA THR A 79 -8.14 -10.76 -12.12
C THR A 79 -8.56 -9.74 -11.09
N VAL A 80 -7.64 -8.83 -10.75
CA VAL A 80 -7.88 -7.73 -9.81
C VAL A 80 -8.04 -6.43 -10.60
N LEU A 81 -9.09 -5.68 -10.27
CA LEU A 81 -9.30 -4.31 -10.74
C LEU A 81 -8.92 -3.34 -9.63
N LEU A 82 -8.34 -2.20 -10.03
CA LEU A 82 -7.95 -1.10 -9.14
C LEU A 82 -8.61 0.19 -9.62
N ASP A 83 -9.12 0.99 -8.69
CA ASP A 83 -9.68 2.31 -8.95
C ASP A 83 -9.28 3.29 -7.83
N ASN A 84 -9.49 4.59 -8.04
CA ASN A 84 -9.28 5.66 -7.04
C ASN A 84 -7.92 5.62 -6.31
N VAL A 85 -6.85 5.23 -7.03
CA VAL A 85 -5.49 5.16 -6.47
C VAL A 85 -4.94 6.56 -6.25
N ALA A 86 -4.62 6.91 -5.01
CA ALA A 86 -4.07 8.21 -4.65
C ALA A 86 -2.97 8.09 -3.60
N LEU A 87 -1.83 8.76 -3.86
CA LEU A 87 -0.78 8.98 -2.87
C LEU A 87 -0.85 10.44 -2.40
N THR A 88 -1.12 10.64 -1.12
CA THR A 88 -1.16 11.96 -0.49
C THR A 88 0.08 12.19 0.37
N LEU A 89 0.79 13.29 0.13
CA LEU A 89 1.94 13.76 0.93
C LEU A 89 1.60 15.14 1.49
N ARG A 90 1.71 15.35 2.81
CA ARG A 90 1.42 16.63 3.48
C ARG A 90 2.39 16.92 4.61
#